data_AF-A0A9N8QDC1-F1
#
_entry.id   AF-A0A9N8QDC1-F1
#
_cell.length_a   1.000
_cell.length_b   1.000
_cell.length_c   1.000
_cell.angle_alpha   90.00
_cell.angle_beta   90.00
_cell.angle_gamma   90.00
#
_symmetry.space_group_name_H-M   'P 1'
#
loop_
_entity.id
_entity.type
_entity.pdbx_description
1 polymer ?
#
loop_
_entity_poly.entity_id
_entity_poly.type
_entity_poly.pdbx_seq_one_letter_code
_entity_poly.pdbx_strand_id
1 'polypeptide(L)'
;MQNKDEKDVITYRRSDTLEDVESVKEQYFSRNVVYALGLEDFGNGDDHCEAHYQGASHLERGQNYREALRSLPGGAPESHSFDLVPDTSHQDYKMISSPDALWHLFGEDLNVRRTTSRSKSGSGSDSGKSSNRVNGSGNSGNGGTSAGQPRFSRLSFGSLAGVALAGALFVGMA
;
A
#
# COMPACT_ATOMS: atom_id res chain seq x y z
N MET A 1 -5.56 20.30 -22.65
CA MET A 1 -5.78 20.79 -21.28
C MET A 1 -5.37 22.26 -21.26
N GLN A 2 -6.23 23.14 -20.75
CA GLN A 2 -6.02 24.59 -20.81
C GLN A 2 -4.81 24.99 -19.94
N ASN A 3 -4.00 25.92 -20.46
CA ASN A 3 -2.95 26.60 -19.69
C ASN A 3 -3.62 27.25 -18.47
N LYS A 4 -3.37 26.72 -17.27
CA LYS A 4 -3.84 27.35 -16.02
C LYS A 4 -2.89 28.50 -15.70
N ASP A 5 -3.44 29.65 -15.32
CA ASP A 5 -2.63 30.75 -14.81
C ASP A 5 -1.85 30.29 -13.58
N GLU A 6 -0.63 30.78 -13.41
CA GLU A 6 0.26 30.42 -12.29
C GLU A 6 -0.43 30.56 -10.92
N LYS A 7 -1.27 31.58 -10.78
CA LYS A 7 -2.06 31.89 -9.57
C LYS A 7 -3.10 30.82 -9.22
N ASP A 8 -3.54 30.01 -10.19
CA ASP A 8 -4.55 28.97 -10.02
C ASP A 8 -3.92 27.60 -9.70
N VAL A 9 -2.59 27.56 -9.52
CA VAL A 9 -1.83 26.35 -9.21
C VAL A 9 -1.27 26.43 -7.78
N ILE A 10 -1.47 25.35 -7.02
CA ILE A 10 -0.97 25.19 -5.65
C ILE A 10 0.53 25.52 -5.56
N THR A 11 0.93 26.23 -4.50
CA THR A 11 2.33 26.67 -4.33
C THR A 11 3.30 25.49 -4.27
N TYR A 12 2.89 24.39 -3.65
CA TYR A 12 3.70 23.18 -3.61
C TYR A 12 3.78 22.54 -5.00
N ARG A 13 5.01 22.35 -5.50
CA ARG A 13 5.32 21.78 -6.83
C ARG A 13 4.70 22.53 -8.01
N ARG A 14 4.48 23.84 -7.88
CA ARG A 14 3.92 24.67 -8.95
C ARG A 14 4.69 24.53 -10.27
N SER A 15 6.02 24.64 -10.23
CA SER A 15 6.88 24.50 -11.41
C SER A 15 6.62 23.18 -12.14
N ASP A 16 6.65 22.07 -11.40
CA ASP A 16 6.48 20.73 -11.95
C ASP A 16 5.10 20.57 -12.59
N THR A 17 4.06 21.11 -11.96
CA THR A 17 2.70 21.06 -12.51
C THR A 17 2.49 21.97 -13.71
N LEU A 18 3.23 23.08 -13.82
CA LEU A 18 3.17 23.95 -15.01
C LEU A 18 3.94 23.34 -16.18
N GLU A 19 5.01 22.60 -15.90
CA GLU A 19 5.80 21.88 -16.91
C GLU A 19 5.09 20.61 -17.40
N ASP A 20 4.69 19.74 -16.47
CA ASP A 20 4.08 18.44 -16.78
C ASP A 20 3.18 17.93 -15.64
N VAL A 21 1.88 18.23 -15.76
CA VAL A 21 0.85 17.73 -14.83
C VAL A 21 0.80 16.21 -14.78
N GLU A 22 1.07 15.53 -15.89
CA GLU A 22 0.87 14.08 -15.97
C GLU A 22 1.99 13.34 -15.22
N SER A 23 3.24 13.78 -15.39
CA SER A 23 4.37 13.31 -14.57
C SER A 23 4.13 13.45 -13.07
N VAL A 24 3.52 14.58 -12.64
CA VAL A 24 3.16 14.79 -11.23
C VAL A 24 2.14 13.77 -10.73
N LYS A 25 1.13 13.43 -11.55
CA LYS A 25 0.12 12.42 -11.21
C LYS A 25 0.69 11.02 -11.22
N GLU A 26 1.46 10.64 -12.24
CA GLU A 26 2.12 9.32 -12.32
C GLU A 26 3.04 9.10 -11.11
N GLN A 27 3.77 10.13 -10.71
CA GLN A 27 4.57 10.07 -9.50
C GLN A 27 3.72 9.90 -8.24
N TYR A 28 2.53 10.50 -8.17
CA TYR A 28 1.62 10.30 -7.06
C TYR A 28 1.08 8.86 -7.01
N PHE A 29 0.60 8.35 -8.14
CA PHE A 29 0.02 7.01 -8.24
C PHE A 29 1.05 5.89 -8.07
N SER A 30 2.33 6.14 -8.35
CA SER A 30 3.42 5.17 -8.13
C SER A 30 3.94 5.10 -6.69
N ARG A 31 3.49 5.99 -5.78
CA ARG A 31 3.87 5.93 -4.37
C ARG A 31 3.10 4.85 -3.63
N ASN A 32 3.73 4.31 -2.59
CA ASN A 32 3.03 3.56 -1.55
C ASN A 32 2.43 4.58 -0.58
N VAL A 33 1.10 4.66 -0.51
CA VAL A 33 0.38 5.64 0.31
C VAL A 33 -0.66 4.93 1.15
N VAL A 34 -0.60 5.16 2.46
CA VAL A 34 -1.58 4.64 3.42
C VAL A 34 -2.40 5.81 3.93
N TYR A 35 -3.71 5.77 3.73
CA TYR A 35 -4.65 6.75 4.30
C TYR A 35 -5.30 6.15 5.55
N ALA A 36 -4.90 6.61 6.73
CA ALA A 36 -5.50 6.17 7.98
C ALA A 36 -6.65 7.09 8.38
N LEU A 37 -7.83 6.52 8.64
CA LEU A 37 -9.04 7.24 9.06
C LEU A 37 -9.48 6.78 10.46
N GLY A 38 -9.58 7.73 11.39
CA GLY A 38 -10.18 7.48 12.70
C GLY A 38 -11.70 7.34 12.58
N LEU A 39 -12.27 6.23 13.04
CA LEU A 39 -13.71 5.96 12.91
C LEU A 39 -14.60 6.85 13.79
N GLU A 40 -14.01 7.61 14.71
CA GLU A 40 -14.70 8.60 15.54
C GLU A 40 -14.31 10.05 15.19
N ASP A 41 -13.61 10.29 14.06
CA ASP A 41 -13.15 11.63 13.67
C ASP A 41 -14.24 12.42 12.94
N PHE A 42 -15.29 12.79 13.69
CA PHE A 42 -16.43 13.57 13.20
C PHE A 42 -16.21 15.10 13.25
N GLY A 43 -14.99 15.56 13.56
CA GLY A 43 -14.66 16.98 13.60
C GLY A 43 -14.74 17.61 12.21
N ASN A 44 -15.19 18.88 12.13
CA ASN A 44 -15.31 19.60 10.86
C ASN A 44 -13.95 19.93 10.22
N GLY A 45 -12.94 20.27 11.04
CA GLY A 45 -11.65 20.73 10.54
C GLY A 45 -11.77 22.07 9.81
N ASP A 46 -11.22 22.13 8.59
CA ASP A 46 -11.34 23.27 7.67
C ASP A 46 -12.81 23.53 7.29
N ASP A 47 -13.26 24.79 7.42
CA ASP A 47 -14.63 25.25 7.18
C ASP A 47 -14.82 26.02 5.85
N HIS A 48 -13.80 26.05 4.99
CA HIS A 48 -13.92 26.63 3.65
C HIS A 48 -14.79 25.75 2.73
N CYS A 49 -15.38 26.38 1.70
CA CYS A 49 -16.30 25.72 0.76
C CYS A 49 -15.69 24.49 0.09
N GLU A 50 -14.40 24.56 -0.27
CA GLU A 50 -13.65 23.48 -0.91
C GLU A 50 -13.50 22.26 -0.01
N ALA A 51 -13.42 22.47 1.31
CA ALA A 51 -13.36 21.42 2.30
C ALA A 51 -14.74 20.81 2.53
N HIS A 52 -15.79 21.63 2.60
CA HIS A 52 -17.17 21.16 2.68
C HIS A 52 -17.62 20.37 1.46
N TYR A 53 -17.13 20.70 0.26
CA TYR A 53 -17.37 19.90 -0.95
C TYR A 53 -16.87 18.45 -0.79
N GLN A 54 -15.81 18.25 -0.02
CA GLN A 54 -15.23 16.92 0.22
C GLN A 54 -15.98 16.15 1.32
N GLY A 55 -16.70 16.83 2.21
CA GLY A 55 -17.46 16.22 3.32
C GLY A 55 -17.57 17.14 4.54
N ALA A 56 -18.53 16.85 5.43
CA ALA A 56 -18.82 17.64 6.63
C ALA A 56 -17.94 17.28 7.85
N SER A 57 -17.17 16.20 7.78
CA SER A 57 -16.23 15.78 8.82
C SER A 57 -14.94 15.19 8.23
N HIS A 58 -13.88 15.08 9.03
CA HIS A 58 -12.64 14.41 8.61
C HIS A 58 -12.89 12.98 8.11
N LEU A 59 -13.68 12.19 8.84
CA LEU A 59 -14.01 10.82 8.44
C LEU A 59 -14.79 10.79 7.13
N GLU A 60 -15.80 11.64 6.96
CA GLU A 60 -16.58 11.71 5.71
C GLU A 60 -15.71 12.13 4.53
N ARG A 61 -14.81 13.11 4.71
CA ARG A 61 -13.85 13.52 3.68
C ARG A 61 -12.95 12.37 3.26
N GLY A 62 -12.43 11.61 4.21
CA GLY A 62 -11.61 10.43 3.92
C GLY A 62 -12.37 9.33 3.17
N GLN A 63 -13.63 9.09 3.53
CA GLN A 63 -14.49 8.12 2.85
C GLN A 63 -14.83 8.57 1.43
N ASN A 64 -15.20 9.84 1.24
CA ASN A 64 -15.47 10.41 -0.08
C ASN A 64 -14.20 10.41 -0.95
N TYR A 65 -13.04 10.68 -0.35
CA TYR A 65 -11.76 10.58 -1.05
C TYR A 65 -11.45 9.15 -1.52
N ARG A 66 -11.75 8.15 -0.69
CA ARG A 66 -11.63 6.73 -1.07
C ARG A 66 -12.50 6.40 -2.27
N GLU A 67 -13.76 6.83 -2.27
CA GLU A 67 -14.66 6.59 -3.40
C GLU A 67 -14.23 7.37 -4.65
N ALA A 68 -13.72 8.59 -4.49
CA ALA A 68 -13.14 9.36 -5.58
C ALA A 68 -11.96 8.62 -6.23
N LEU A 69 -11.01 8.08 -5.45
CA LEU A 69 -9.91 7.26 -5.97
C LEU A 69 -10.42 6.02 -6.73
N ARG A 70 -11.43 5.33 -6.19
CA ARG A 70 -12.01 4.14 -6.84
C ARG A 70 -12.71 4.47 -8.17
N SER A 71 -13.24 5.68 -8.30
CA SER A 71 -13.89 6.16 -9.52
C SER A 71 -12.93 6.59 -10.64
N LEU A 72 -11.62 6.64 -10.37
CA LEU A 72 -10.64 6.99 -11.39
C LEU A 72 -10.63 5.95 -12.53
N PRO A 73 -10.30 6.35 -13.77
CA PRO A 73 -10.01 5.40 -14.83
C PRO A 73 -8.86 4.48 -14.42
N GLY A 74 -9.10 3.17 -14.39
CA GLY A 74 -8.15 2.18 -13.88
C GLY A 74 -8.29 1.85 -12.38
N GLY A 75 -9.22 2.51 -11.68
CA GLY A 75 -9.48 2.30 -10.25
C GLY A 75 -8.46 3.01 -9.35
N ALA A 76 -8.57 2.73 -8.04
CA ALA A 76 -7.58 3.21 -7.08
C ALA A 76 -6.22 2.53 -7.33
N PRO A 77 -5.08 3.23 -7.19
CA PRO A 77 -3.76 2.61 -7.36
C PRO A 77 -3.57 1.43 -6.40
N GLU A 78 -3.01 0.32 -6.89
CA GLU A 78 -2.78 -0.88 -6.06
C GLU A 78 -1.80 -0.63 -4.90
N SER A 79 -0.92 0.37 -5.03
CA SER A 79 0.02 0.79 -3.99
C SER A 79 -0.62 1.71 -2.93
N HIS A 80 -1.90 2.03 -3.06
CA HIS A 80 -2.62 2.88 -2.11
C HIS A 80 -3.55 2.03 -1.25
N SER A 81 -3.50 2.20 0.07
CA SER A 81 -4.34 1.47 1.04
C SER A 81 -5.06 2.42 1.99
N PHE A 82 -6.14 1.92 2.60
CA PHE A 82 -6.93 2.65 3.59
C PHE A 82 -7.03 1.83 4.87
N ASP A 83 -6.60 2.43 5.97
CA ASP A 83 -6.70 1.83 7.30
C ASP A 83 -7.80 2.53 8.09
N LEU A 84 -8.65 1.74 8.74
CA LEU A 84 -9.72 2.25 9.58
C LEU A 84 -9.36 1.99 11.03
N VAL A 85 -9.11 3.06 11.78
CA VAL A 85 -8.65 2.97 13.16
C VAL A 85 -9.88 3.07 14.09
N PRO A 86 -10.28 1.97 14.77
CA PRO A 86 -11.43 1.97 15.66
C PRO A 86 -11.17 2.81 16.92
N ASP A 87 -12.25 3.26 17.56
CA ASP A 87 -12.25 3.97 18.85
C ASP A 87 -11.27 5.17 18.90
N THR A 88 -11.11 5.82 17.74
CA THR A 88 -10.12 6.86 17.51
C THR A 88 -10.73 7.98 16.70
N SER A 89 -10.59 9.19 17.23
CA SER A 89 -10.97 10.46 16.61
C SER A 89 -9.69 11.18 16.17
N HIS A 90 -9.64 12.51 16.31
CA HIS A 90 -8.49 13.34 15.97
C HIS A 90 -7.36 13.29 17.04
N GLN A 91 -6.81 12.10 17.32
CA GLN A 91 -5.69 11.93 18.25
C GLN A 91 -4.46 11.32 17.58
N ASP A 92 -3.44 12.15 17.32
CA ASP A 92 -2.19 11.78 16.63
C ASP A 92 -1.57 10.48 17.15
N TYR A 93 -1.46 10.38 18.48
CA TYR A 93 -0.83 9.23 19.12
C TYR A 93 -1.57 7.93 18.78
N LYS A 94 -2.91 7.91 18.88
CA LYS A 94 -3.70 6.71 18.60
C LYS A 94 -3.62 6.30 17.13
N MET A 95 -3.58 7.27 16.21
CA MET A 95 -3.46 7.00 14.78
C MET A 95 -2.10 6.38 14.45
N ILE A 96 -1.00 6.99 14.91
CA ILE A 96 0.37 6.53 14.62
C ILE A 96 0.71 5.23 15.36
N SER A 97 0.21 5.06 16.59
CA SER A 97 0.45 3.85 17.38
C SER A 97 -0.52 2.70 17.08
N SER A 98 -1.40 2.85 16.08
CA SER A 98 -2.30 1.77 15.67
C SER A 98 -1.50 0.58 15.15
N PRO A 99 -1.98 -0.67 15.33
CA PRO A 99 -1.27 -1.85 14.84
C PRO A 99 -0.95 -1.78 13.34
N ASP A 100 -1.90 -1.29 12.54
CA ASP A 100 -1.75 -1.16 11.08
C ASP A 100 -0.70 -0.09 10.72
N ALA A 101 -0.75 1.09 11.36
CA ALA A 101 0.26 2.13 11.13
C ALA A 101 1.67 1.66 11.51
N LEU A 102 1.82 0.96 12.64
CA LEU A 102 3.12 0.40 13.04
C LEU A 102 3.60 -0.70 12.08
N TRP A 103 2.68 -1.50 11.54
CA TRP A 103 3.00 -2.48 10.50
C TRP A 103 3.48 -1.80 9.22
N HIS A 104 2.78 -0.79 8.71
CA HIS A 104 3.20 -0.06 7.52
C HIS A 104 4.54 0.69 7.71
N LEU A 105 4.75 1.29 8.87
CA LEU A 105 5.96 2.08 9.15
C LEU A 105 7.20 1.21 9.39
N PHE A 106 7.03 0.10 10.13
CA PHE A 106 8.16 -0.66 10.67
C PHE A 106 8.09 -2.15 10.38
N GLY A 107 6.95 -2.70 9.97
CA GLY A 107 6.76 -4.13 9.72
C GLY A 107 6.95 -4.51 8.25
N GLU A 108 6.41 -3.70 7.35
CA GLU A 108 6.56 -3.86 5.93
C GLU A 108 8.03 -3.78 5.52
N ASP A 109 8.43 -4.66 4.62
CA ASP A 109 9.79 -4.67 4.07
C ASP A 109 10.92 -4.80 5.11
N LEU A 110 10.63 -5.28 6.33
CA LEU A 110 11.63 -5.51 7.38
C LEU A 110 12.83 -6.35 6.91
N ASN A 111 12.60 -7.25 5.96
CA ASN A 111 13.60 -8.13 5.39
C ASN A 111 14.02 -7.74 3.97
N VAL A 112 13.55 -6.60 3.47
CA VAL A 112 13.87 -6.09 2.13
C VAL A 112 14.91 -4.98 2.27
N ARG A 113 16.11 -5.21 1.71
CA ARG A 113 17.11 -4.16 1.62
C ARG A 113 16.67 -3.16 0.54
N ARG A 114 16.00 -2.08 0.93
CA ARG A 114 15.78 -0.93 0.04
C ARG A 114 17.15 -0.38 -0.39
N THR A 115 17.51 -0.63 -1.65
CA THR A 115 18.66 0.02 -2.26
C THR A 115 18.33 1.49 -2.33
N THR A 116 19.00 2.32 -1.54
CA THR A 116 18.96 3.76 -1.76
C THR A 116 19.51 3.99 -3.17
N SER A 117 18.63 4.34 -4.10
CA SER A 117 19.00 4.86 -5.40
C SER A 117 19.63 6.23 -5.17
N ARG A 118 20.85 6.24 -4.64
CA ARG A 118 21.77 7.34 -4.83
C ARG A 118 21.90 7.46 -6.35
N SER A 119 21.38 8.54 -6.91
CA SER A 119 21.47 8.85 -8.33
C SER A 119 22.84 8.43 -8.84
N LYS A 120 22.86 7.42 -9.70
CA LYS A 120 24.06 6.82 -10.25
C LYS A 120 24.70 7.84 -11.20
N SER A 121 25.45 8.78 -10.64
CA SER A 121 26.56 9.38 -11.36
C SER A 121 27.65 8.32 -11.42
N GLY A 122 27.85 7.74 -12.61
CA GLY A 122 28.93 6.82 -12.88
C GLY A 122 28.47 5.42 -13.31
N SER A 123 28.58 5.16 -14.60
CA SER A 123 28.68 3.81 -15.14
C SER A 123 29.92 3.13 -14.56
N GLY A 124 29.71 2.21 -13.63
CA GLY A 124 30.69 1.23 -13.19
C GLY A 124 30.01 -0.13 -13.24
N SER A 125 30.37 -0.94 -14.23
CA SER A 125 30.03 -2.35 -14.34
C SER A 125 30.81 -3.11 -13.27
N ASP A 126 30.14 -3.70 -12.29
CA ASP A 126 30.76 -4.72 -11.45
C ASP A 126 29.99 -6.03 -11.58
N SER A 127 30.54 -6.90 -12.42
CA SER A 127 30.20 -8.30 -12.56
C SER A 127 30.79 -9.08 -11.37
N GLY A 128 30.17 -8.90 -10.19
CA GLY A 128 30.54 -9.60 -8.95
C GLY A 128 29.91 -10.98 -8.84
N LYS A 129 30.65 -11.99 -9.26
CA LYS A 129 30.37 -13.43 -9.24
C LYS A 129 29.68 -13.95 -7.96
N SER A 130 28.69 -14.82 -8.18
CA SER A 130 28.23 -15.84 -7.25
C SER A 130 29.41 -16.67 -6.74
N SER A 131 29.68 -16.63 -5.43
CA SER A 131 30.61 -17.56 -4.78
C SER A 131 29.86 -18.42 -3.77
N ASN A 132 29.57 -19.64 -4.23
CA ASN A 132 29.13 -20.77 -3.44
C ASN A 132 30.19 -21.06 -2.36
N ARG A 133 29.90 -20.82 -1.08
CA ARG A 133 30.77 -21.24 0.03
C ARG A 133 30.44 -22.68 0.40
N VAL A 134 31.13 -23.62 -0.25
CA VAL A 134 31.34 -24.96 0.29
C VAL A 134 32.49 -24.85 1.29
N ASN A 135 32.24 -25.12 2.57
CA ASN A 135 33.30 -25.30 3.55
C ASN A 135 33.13 -26.70 4.16
N GLY A 136 34.00 -27.61 3.76
CA GLY A 136 34.00 -29.01 4.19
C GLY A 136 35.10 -29.29 5.20
N SER A 137 34.68 -29.92 6.31
CA SER A 137 35.38 -30.93 7.11
C SER A 137 36.61 -30.53 7.96
N GLY A 138 36.39 -30.59 9.28
CA GLY A 138 37.42 -30.74 10.32
C GLY A 138 36.75 -31.17 11.63
N ASN A 139 36.83 -32.46 11.93
CA ASN A 139 36.06 -33.23 12.93
C ASN A 139 36.59 -33.15 14.38
N SER A 140 35.69 -33.43 15.34
CA SER A 140 35.87 -33.86 16.76
C SER A 140 35.38 -32.82 17.78
N GLY A 141 34.43 -33.08 18.68
CA GLY A 141 33.69 -34.30 18.99
C GLY A 141 32.75 -34.08 20.18
N ASN A 142 31.63 -34.81 20.16
CA ASN A 142 30.85 -35.41 21.24
C ASN A 142 30.23 -34.56 22.38
N GLY A 143 28.90 -34.70 22.53
CA GLY A 143 28.16 -34.32 23.75
C GLY A 143 26.72 -33.91 23.46
N GLY A 144 25.82 -34.88 23.28
CA GLY A 144 24.40 -34.64 23.02
C GLY A 144 23.61 -34.20 24.25
N THR A 145 22.52 -33.46 24.03
CA THR A 145 21.19 -33.73 24.58
C THR A 145 20.15 -32.91 23.82
N SER A 146 19.05 -33.57 23.52
CA SER A 146 17.86 -33.15 22.79
C SER A 146 17.01 -32.11 23.52
N ALA A 147 16.53 -31.08 22.81
CA ALA A 147 15.32 -30.35 23.18
C ALA A 147 14.59 -29.90 21.90
N GLY A 148 13.31 -30.25 21.82
CA GLY A 148 12.52 -30.33 20.59
C GLY A 148 12.09 -28.99 19.99
N GLN A 149 12.01 -28.98 18.66
CA GLN A 149 11.31 -27.97 17.88
C GLN A 149 9.88 -28.48 17.61
N PRO A 150 8.81 -27.73 17.93
CA PRO A 150 7.46 -28.11 17.53
C PRO A 150 7.29 -27.90 16.01
N ARG A 151 7.04 -29.01 15.30
CA ARG A 151 6.69 -29.01 13.88
C ARG A 151 5.22 -28.64 13.75
N PHE A 152 4.91 -27.45 13.22
CA PHE A 152 3.57 -27.12 12.75
C PHE A 152 3.36 -27.75 11.38
N SER A 153 2.53 -28.79 11.34
CA SER A 153 2.11 -29.48 10.12
C SER A 153 1.25 -28.56 9.26
N ARG A 154 1.73 -28.23 8.05
CA ARG A 154 0.93 -27.59 7.00
C ARG A 154 -0.17 -28.55 6.55
N LEU A 155 -1.42 -28.22 6.86
CA LEU A 155 -2.59 -28.83 6.20
C LEU A 155 -2.73 -28.20 4.81
N SER A 156 -2.47 -29.00 3.79
CA SER A 156 -2.76 -28.70 2.39
C SER A 156 -4.26 -28.90 2.16
N PHE A 157 -5.00 -27.82 1.90
CA PHE A 157 -6.33 -27.91 1.33
C PHE A 157 -6.16 -28.10 -0.18
N GLY A 158 -6.37 -29.35 -0.60
CA GLY A 158 -6.36 -29.76 -1.99
C GLY A 158 -7.52 -29.15 -2.77
N SER A 159 -7.19 -28.68 -3.97
CA SER A 159 -8.08 -28.25 -5.05
C SER A 159 -9.22 -29.24 -5.30
N LEU A 160 -10.48 -28.82 -5.11
CA LEU A 160 -11.64 -29.47 -5.72
C LEU A 160 -12.02 -28.71 -6.99
N ALA A 161 -11.57 -29.27 -8.10
CA ALA A 161 -12.01 -28.90 -9.44
C ALA A 161 -13.42 -29.42 -9.70
N GLY A 162 -14.26 -28.54 -10.27
CA GLY A 162 -15.19 -28.85 -11.36
C GLY A 162 -16.27 -29.92 -11.13
N VAL A 163 -17.50 -29.45 -10.92
CA VAL A 163 -18.68 -30.11 -11.49
C VAL A 163 -19.47 -29.05 -12.26
N ALA A 164 -19.28 -29.02 -13.57
CA ALA A 164 -20.20 -28.39 -14.50
C ALA A 164 -21.35 -29.38 -14.75
N LEU A 165 -22.59 -28.95 -14.51
CA LEU A 165 -23.77 -29.66 -15.01
C LEU A 165 -24.53 -28.72 -15.94
N ALA A 166 -24.60 -29.14 -17.20
CA ALA A 166 -25.30 -28.50 -18.29
C ALA A 166 -26.73 -29.03 -18.42
N GLY A 167 -27.62 -28.19 -18.97
CA GLY A 167 -28.92 -28.57 -19.55
C GLY A 167 -30.13 -28.30 -18.64
N ALA A 168 -31.29 -27.86 -19.12
CA ALA A 168 -31.74 -27.53 -20.46
C ALA A 168 -33.07 -26.71 -20.40
N LEU A 169 -33.29 -25.94 -21.46
CA LEU A 169 -34.54 -25.35 -22.00
C LEU A 169 -35.91 -25.84 -21.47
N PHE A 170 -36.81 -24.87 -21.23
CA PHE A 170 -38.26 -24.83 -21.57
C PHE A 170 -38.73 -23.37 -21.39
N VAL A 171 -38.95 -22.54 -22.42
CA VAL A 171 -40.12 -22.35 -23.32
C VAL A 171 -41.48 -22.27 -22.61
N GLY A 172 -42.17 -21.12 -22.79
CA GLY A 172 -43.62 -20.94 -22.58
C GLY A 172 -43.96 -19.49 -22.20
N MET A 173 -44.20 -18.57 -23.14
CA MET A 173 -45.51 -18.20 -23.73
C MET A 173 -46.52 -17.62 -22.73
N ALA A 174 -46.65 -16.30 -22.70
CA ALA A 174 -47.86 -15.52 -23.04
C ALA A 174 -47.60 -14.02 -22.80
#